data_AF-A0A7V8BPA7-F1
#
_entry.id   AF-A0A7V8BPA7-F1
#
_cell.length_a   1.000
_cell.length_b   1.000
_cell.length_c   1.000
_cell.angle_alpha   90.00
_cell.angle_beta   90.00
_cell.angle_gamma   90.00
#
_symmetry.space_group_name_H-M   'P 1'
#
loop_
_entity.id
_entity.type
_entity.pdbx_description
1 polymer ?
#
loop_
_entity_poly.entity_id
_entity_poly.type
_entity_poly.pdbx_seq_one_letter_code
_entity_poly.pdbx_strand_id
1 'polypeptide(L)'
;MVDTLSGLVDVWGDDKELIARVQKAVEWIASTPEGLVALHEAYDLHGKPLTIFVSSKASAIGYGLHDKNIILANPLISDNTFFKGQHGEKIDCSLERFLAHELKHATQPHMLGHDALKKRLPEIIHSYLTQSIPFYQYMHRIKASVSDEAKLKEIFGEMFDAHIGSNIGTLTSHIEREGSKDEVIQNYVREFEVPAIEFENLIMKYNNEPERSTDYLNSGIYEQLLNNEAVNILNRDVFIEGAISSLFASIKQNSASKDNFNSK
;
A
#
# COMPACT_ATOMS: atom_id res chain seq x y z
N MET A 1 -9.60 -17.99 32.85
CA MET A 1 -9.53 -16.77 32.04
C MET A 1 -10.77 -16.78 31.16
N VAL A 2 -11.59 -15.73 31.25
CA VAL A 2 -12.76 -15.55 30.37
C VAL A 2 -12.21 -15.27 28.97
N ASP A 3 -12.85 -15.84 27.96
CA ASP A 3 -12.46 -15.80 26.54
C ASP A 3 -12.64 -14.38 25.98
N THR A 4 -11.78 -13.43 26.40
CA THR A 4 -11.91 -11.99 26.17
C THR A 4 -11.79 -11.59 24.70
N LEU A 5 -11.29 -12.48 23.85
CA LEU A 5 -11.22 -12.29 22.40
C LEU A 5 -12.45 -12.82 21.66
N SER A 6 -13.25 -13.67 22.31
CA SER A 6 -14.39 -14.35 21.70
C SER A 6 -15.40 -13.32 21.20
N GLY A 7 -15.55 -13.23 19.88
CA GLY A 7 -16.44 -12.27 19.21
C GLY A 7 -15.84 -10.90 18.91
N LEU A 8 -14.58 -10.63 19.27
CA LEU A 8 -13.89 -9.38 18.87
C LEU A 8 -12.97 -9.58 17.67
N VAL A 9 -12.33 -10.75 17.55
CA VAL A 9 -11.38 -11.05 16.46
C VAL A 9 -11.62 -12.45 15.92
N ASP A 10 -11.61 -12.58 14.60
CA ASP A 10 -11.62 -13.85 13.89
C ASP A 10 -10.34 -14.01 13.05
N VAL A 11 -9.55 -15.05 13.30
CA VAL A 11 -8.30 -15.33 12.56
C VAL A 11 -8.48 -16.52 11.62
N TRP A 12 -8.22 -16.32 10.33
CA TRP A 12 -8.36 -17.32 9.26
C TRP A 12 -7.09 -17.40 8.43
N GLY A 13 -6.86 -18.48 7.70
CA GLY A 13 -5.74 -18.56 6.77
C GLY A 13 -5.54 -19.95 6.16
N ASP A 14 -4.49 -20.08 5.35
CA ASP A 14 -4.13 -21.34 4.68
C ASP A 14 -3.06 -22.16 5.42
N ASP A 15 -2.32 -21.54 6.34
CA ASP A 15 -1.23 -22.16 7.10
C ASP A 15 -1.51 -22.14 8.62
N LYS A 16 -1.60 -23.32 9.24
CA LYS A 16 -1.94 -23.46 10.67
C LYS A 16 -0.87 -22.92 11.61
N GLU A 17 0.40 -23.02 11.25
CA GLU A 17 1.49 -22.53 12.09
C GLU A 17 1.52 -21.01 12.09
N LEU A 18 1.34 -20.40 10.91
CA LEU A 18 1.24 -18.95 10.77
C LEU A 18 -0.01 -18.40 11.45
N ILE A 19 -1.16 -19.08 11.35
CA ILE A 19 -2.39 -18.70 12.08
C ILE A 19 -2.16 -18.72 13.59
N ALA A 20 -1.58 -19.80 14.14
CA ALA A 20 -1.32 -19.90 15.57
C ALA A 20 -0.40 -18.78 16.06
N ARG A 21 0.58 -18.41 15.23
CA ARG A 21 1.48 -17.30 15.52
C ARG A 21 0.76 -15.95 15.54
N VAL A 22 -0.11 -15.69 14.56
CA VAL A 22 -0.95 -14.46 14.52
C VAL A 22 -1.89 -14.42 15.72
N GLN A 23 -2.53 -15.54 16.07
CA GLN A 23 -3.39 -15.62 17.27
C GLN A 23 -2.63 -15.23 18.53
N LYS A 24 -1.42 -15.77 18.72
CA LYS A 24 -0.58 -15.42 19.86
C LYS A 24 -0.22 -13.93 19.90
N ALA A 25 0.06 -13.32 18.75
CA ALA A 25 0.33 -11.89 18.66
C ALA A 25 -0.90 -11.05 19.02
N VAL A 26 -2.10 -11.44 18.56
CA VAL A 26 -3.38 -10.79 18.92
C VAL A 26 -3.67 -10.94 20.42
N GLU A 27 -3.50 -12.14 20.97
CA GLU A 27 -3.64 -12.40 22.41
C GLU A 27 -2.72 -11.52 23.24
N TRP A 28 -1.47 -11.36 22.79
CA TRP A 28 -0.53 -10.46 23.43
C TRP A 28 -0.98 -9.00 23.36
N ILE A 29 -1.42 -8.51 22.19
CA ILE A 29 -1.96 -7.15 22.04
C ILE A 29 -3.14 -6.93 23.00
N ALA A 30 -4.09 -7.87 23.02
CA ALA A 30 -5.28 -7.80 23.88
C ALA A 30 -4.98 -7.94 25.38
N SER A 31 -3.78 -8.44 25.74
CA SER A 31 -3.33 -8.45 27.13
C SER A 31 -2.92 -7.06 27.63
N THR A 32 -2.72 -6.09 26.72
CA THR A 32 -2.45 -4.69 27.06
C THR A 32 -3.77 -3.91 27.21
N PRO A 33 -3.87 -2.95 28.15
CA PRO A 33 -5.07 -2.13 28.31
C PRO A 33 -5.48 -1.40 27.03
N GLU A 34 -4.52 -0.82 26.33
CA GLU A 34 -4.73 -0.04 25.11
C GLU A 34 -5.13 -0.92 23.93
N GLY A 35 -4.51 -2.10 23.80
CA GLY A 35 -4.84 -3.07 22.76
C GLY A 35 -6.28 -3.61 22.91
N LEU A 36 -6.71 -3.92 24.14
CA LEU A 36 -8.07 -4.39 24.38
C LEU A 36 -9.11 -3.30 24.09
N VAL A 37 -8.85 -2.06 24.48
CA VAL A 37 -9.73 -0.92 24.18
C VAL A 37 -9.85 -0.73 22.66
N ALA A 38 -8.74 -0.76 21.92
CA ALA A 38 -8.78 -0.61 20.47
C ALA A 38 -9.54 -1.73 19.75
N LEU A 39 -9.46 -2.98 20.23
CA LEU A 39 -10.26 -4.08 19.71
C LEU A 39 -11.77 -3.85 19.89
N HIS A 40 -12.17 -3.33 21.04
CA HIS A 40 -13.56 -2.93 21.28
C HIS A 40 -13.98 -1.74 20.41
N GLU A 41 -13.12 -0.72 20.27
CA GLU A 41 -13.40 0.43 19.38
C GLU A 41 -13.62 -0.02 17.93
N ALA A 42 -12.78 -0.92 17.42
CA ALA A 42 -12.96 -1.48 16.07
C ALA A 42 -14.29 -2.25 15.97
N TYR A 43 -14.62 -3.09 16.95
CA TYR A 43 -15.89 -3.82 16.96
C TYR A 43 -17.09 -2.88 16.99
N ASP A 44 -17.08 -1.88 17.87
CA ASP A 44 -18.17 -0.91 18.02
C ASP A 44 -18.37 -0.07 16.75
N LEU A 45 -17.26 0.28 16.08
CA LEU A 45 -17.29 1.03 14.83
C LEU A 45 -17.88 0.22 13.67
N HIS A 46 -17.49 -1.06 13.53
CA HIS A 46 -17.87 -1.89 12.37
C HIS A 46 -19.08 -2.81 12.62
N GLY A 47 -19.47 -3.00 13.89
CA GLY A 47 -20.55 -3.90 14.31
C GLY A 47 -20.27 -5.39 14.08
N LYS A 48 -19.01 -5.77 13.88
CA LYS A 48 -18.56 -7.14 13.59
C LYS A 48 -17.12 -7.37 14.05
N PRO A 49 -16.71 -8.64 14.28
CA PRO A 49 -15.32 -8.97 14.63
C PRO A 49 -14.32 -8.45 13.60
N LEU A 50 -13.15 -8.05 14.07
CA LEU A 50 -11.98 -7.78 13.22
C LEU A 50 -11.50 -9.11 12.63
N THR A 51 -11.51 -9.22 11.32
CA THR A 51 -11.05 -10.43 10.64
C THR A 51 -9.57 -10.30 10.29
N ILE A 52 -8.74 -11.26 10.64
CA ILE A 52 -7.33 -11.32 10.22
C ILE A 52 -7.14 -12.52 9.32
N PHE A 53 -6.86 -12.26 8.03
CA PHE A 53 -6.57 -13.30 7.05
C PHE A 53 -5.07 -13.49 6.91
N VAL A 54 -4.61 -14.70 7.18
CA VAL A 54 -3.21 -15.11 7.19
C VAL A 54 -2.90 -15.85 5.89
N SER A 55 -1.89 -15.40 5.16
CA SER A 55 -1.46 -16.05 3.92
C SER A 55 0.05 -15.93 3.73
N SER A 56 0.71 -17.08 3.53
CA SER A 56 2.13 -17.13 3.16
C SER A 56 2.41 -16.63 1.74
N LYS A 57 1.37 -16.55 0.90
CA LYS A 57 1.44 -16.17 -0.52
C LYS A 57 1.15 -14.69 -0.77
N ALA A 58 0.65 -13.98 0.24
CA ALA A 58 0.37 -12.56 0.10
C ALA A 58 1.70 -11.80 -0.07
N SER A 59 1.84 -11.08 -1.19
CA SER A 59 3.02 -10.26 -1.49
C SER A 59 3.00 -8.89 -0.82
N ALA A 60 1.87 -8.52 -0.22
CA ALA A 60 1.66 -7.30 0.55
C ALA A 60 0.89 -7.64 1.83
N ILE A 61 1.15 -6.87 2.89
CA ILE A 61 0.50 -6.98 4.20
C ILE A 61 -0.09 -5.63 4.55
N GLY A 62 -1.26 -5.62 5.17
CA GLY A 62 -1.92 -4.39 5.60
C GLY A 62 -3.44 -4.53 5.75
N TYR A 63 -4.06 -3.50 6.29
CA TYR A 63 -5.50 -3.42 6.46
C TYR A 63 -6.20 -3.18 5.12
N GLY A 64 -7.13 -4.08 4.79
CA GLY A 64 -7.94 -4.04 3.59
C GLY A 64 -9.14 -3.11 3.75
N LEU A 65 -8.98 -1.89 3.26
CA LEU A 65 -9.95 -0.79 3.42
C LEU A 65 -11.26 -0.91 2.63
N HIS A 66 -11.38 -1.89 1.74
CA HIS A 66 -12.62 -2.09 0.97
C HIS A 66 -13.69 -2.85 1.81
N ASP A 67 -14.29 -2.13 2.76
CA ASP A 67 -15.52 -2.41 3.53
C ASP A 67 -15.52 -3.61 4.49
N LYS A 68 -14.39 -4.29 4.67
CA LYS A 68 -14.42 -5.62 5.26
C LYS A 68 -13.98 -5.76 6.71
N ASN A 69 -13.42 -4.73 7.35
CA ASN A 69 -12.81 -4.88 8.68
C ASN A 69 -11.83 -6.07 8.69
N ILE A 70 -10.91 -6.08 7.70
CA ILE A 70 -9.98 -7.18 7.44
C ILE A 70 -8.54 -6.68 7.50
N ILE A 71 -7.69 -7.38 8.25
CA ILE A 71 -6.23 -7.29 8.14
C ILE A 71 -5.72 -8.46 7.30
N LEU A 72 -4.92 -8.18 6.27
CA LEU A 72 -4.16 -9.20 5.56
C LEU A 72 -2.76 -9.31 6.17
N ALA A 73 -2.45 -10.44 6.79
CA ALA A 73 -1.18 -10.69 7.45
C ALA A 73 -0.38 -11.78 6.73
N ASN A 74 0.89 -11.47 6.44
CA ASN A 74 1.90 -12.46 6.06
C ASN A 74 3.05 -12.37 7.07
N PRO A 75 3.06 -13.22 8.12
CA PRO A 75 4.08 -13.17 9.16
C PRO A 75 5.51 -13.35 8.65
N LEU A 76 5.69 -13.96 7.47
CA LEU A 76 7.02 -14.14 6.88
C LEU A 76 7.57 -12.84 6.28
N ILE A 77 6.68 -11.92 5.87
CA ILE A 77 7.08 -10.60 5.36
C ILE A 77 7.30 -9.63 6.51
N SER A 78 6.43 -9.62 7.52
CA SER A 78 6.55 -8.70 8.66
C SER A 78 7.93 -8.84 9.33
N ASP A 79 8.37 -10.06 9.60
CA ASP A 79 9.65 -10.33 10.28
C ASP A 79 10.89 -9.89 9.50
N ASN A 80 10.76 -9.76 8.18
CA ASN A 80 11.85 -9.34 7.30
C ASN A 80 11.75 -7.86 6.92
N THR A 81 10.83 -7.12 7.55
CA THR A 81 10.62 -5.69 7.32
C THR A 81 11.30 -4.88 8.42
N PHE A 82 11.93 -3.76 8.04
CA PHE A 82 12.55 -2.84 8.98
C PHE A 82 11.84 -1.48 8.94
N PHE A 83 11.63 -0.88 10.11
CA PHE A 83 11.17 0.50 10.25
C PHE A 83 12.31 1.43 10.65
N LYS A 84 12.11 2.73 10.43
CA LYS A 84 13.02 3.77 10.92
C LYS A 84 12.61 4.21 12.33
N GLY A 85 13.56 4.10 13.27
CA GLY A 85 13.42 4.57 14.64
C GLY A 85 13.58 6.08 14.79
N GLN A 86 13.36 6.58 16.01
CA GLN A 86 13.44 8.02 16.32
C GLN A 86 14.79 8.66 16.00
N HIS A 87 15.88 7.89 15.92
CA HIS A 87 17.22 8.39 15.62
C HIS A 87 17.77 7.85 14.28
N GLY A 88 16.88 7.38 13.41
CA GLY A 88 17.23 6.87 12.08
C GLY A 88 17.81 5.45 12.08
N GLU A 89 17.81 4.77 13.23
CA GLU A 89 18.14 3.36 13.35
C GLU A 89 17.10 2.49 12.62
N LYS A 90 17.51 1.31 12.17
CA LYS A 90 16.59 0.30 11.63
C LYS A 90 16.08 -0.57 12.78
N ILE A 91 14.76 -0.66 12.92
CA ILE A 91 14.05 -1.46 13.92
C ILE A 91 13.37 -2.64 13.20
N ASP A 92 13.55 -3.86 13.69
CA ASP A 92 12.82 -5.03 13.19
C ASP A 92 11.31 -4.85 13.41
N CYS A 93 10.51 -5.06 12.36
CA CYS A 93 9.06 -5.06 12.48
C CYS A 93 8.60 -6.38 13.11
N SER A 94 8.21 -6.34 14.38
CA SER A 94 7.52 -7.48 14.99
C SER A 94 6.11 -7.63 14.41
N LEU A 95 5.61 -8.87 14.39
CA LEU A 95 4.24 -9.16 13.98
C LEU A 95 3.23 -8.41 14.86
N GLU A 96 3.52 -8.30 16.16
CA GLU A 96 2.72 -7.57 17.14
C GLU A 96 2.65 -6.08 16.81
N ARG A 97 3.79 -5.46 16.45
CA ARG A 97 3.82 -4.06 16.00
C ARG A 97 3.01 -3.83 14.75
N PHE A 98 3.20 -4.68 13.74
CA PHE A 98 2.41 -4.63 12.51
C PHE A 98 0.92 -4.73 12.81
N LEU A 99 0.49 -5.74 13.57
CA LEU A 99 -0.91 -5.94 13.90
C LEU A 99 -1.48 -4.79 14.76
N ALA A 100 -0.69 -4.19 15.65
CA ALA A 100 -1.11 -3.01 16.42
C ALA A 100 -1.34 -1.80 15.50
N HIS A 101 -0.46 -1.56 14.53
CA HIS A 101 -0.63 -0.51 13.53
C HIS A 101 -1.95 -0.68 12.76
N GLU A 102 -2.16 -1.87 12.18
CA GLU A 102 -3.36 -2.16 11.40
C GLU A 102 -4.63 -2.17 12.26
N LEU A 103 -4.53 -2.59 13.52
CA LEU A 103 -5.64 -2.48 14.48
C LEU A 103 -6.04 -1.02 14.67
N LYS A 104 -5.08 -0.08 14.76
CA LYS A 104 -5.43 1.34 14.90
C LYS A 104 -6.15 1.87 13.67
N HIS A 105 -5.77 1.42 12.48
CA HIS A 105 -6.52 1.71 11.26
C HIS A 105 -7.95 1.18 11.30
N ALA A 106 -8.16 0.00 11.88
CA ALA A 106 -9.49 -0.54 12.07
C ALA A 106 -10.38 0.31 13.00
N THR A 107 -9.81 1.13 13.90
CA THR A 107 -10.59 2.04 14.77
C THR A 107 -10.87 3.42 14.16
N GLN A 108 -10.39 3.70 12.95
CA GLN A 108 -10.54 4.99 12.29
C GLN A 108 -11.79 5.00 11.37
N PRO A 109 -12.81 5.85 11.64
CA PRO A 109 -14.14 5.76 11.01
C PRO A 109 -14.17 6.07 9.52
N HIS A 110 -13.20 6.81 8.99
CA HIS A 110 -13.20 7.26 7.59
C HIS A 110 -11.79 7.39 7.04
N MET A 111 -11.24 6.35 6.43
CA MET A 111 -10.08 6.48 5.55
C MET A 111 -10.44 7.10 4.18
N LEU A 112 -11.27 8.14 4.16
CA LEU A 112 -11.53 8.93 2.93
C LEU A 112 -10.22 9.54 2.38
N GLY A 113 -9.23 9.76 3.24
CA GLY A 113 -7.88 10.14 2.85
C GLY A 113 -7.17 9.10 1.97
N HIS A 114 -7.49 7.81 2.11
CA HIS A 114 -6.85 6.75 1.34
C HIS A 114 -7.29 6.75 -0.14
N ASP A 115 -8.57 7.05 -0.42
CA ASP A 115 -9.04 7.20 -1.81
C ASP A 115 -8.47 8.45 -2.48
N ALA A 116 -8.28 9.54 -1.71
CA ALA A 116 -7.61 10.74 -2.19
C ALA A 116 -6.11 10.47 -2.45
N LEU A 117 -5.44 9.74 -1.55
CA LEU A 117 -4.06 9.29 -1.71
C LEU A 117 -3.89 8.40 -2.96
N LYS A 118 -4.79 7.43 -3.16
CA LYS A 118 -4.84 6.54 -4.33
C LYS A 118 -4.95 7.29 -5.65
N LYS A 119 -5.52 8.49 -5.67
CA LYS A 119 -5.55 9.35 -6.87
C LYS A 119 -4.31 10.21 -6.96
N ARG A 120 -3.84 10.74 -5.83
CA ARG A 120 -2.78 11.75 -5.81
C ARG A 120 -1.39 11.20 -6.09
N LEU A 121 -1.05 10.03 -5.55
CA LEU A 121 0.26 9.43 -5.77
C LEU A 121 0.51 9.06 -7.25
N PRO A 122 -0.46 8.44 -7.97
CA PRO A 122 -0.33 8.26 -9.41
C PRO A 122 -0.12 9.55 -10.20
N GLU A 123 -0.74 10.68 -9.80
CA GLU A 123 -0.55 11.97 -10.47
C GLU A 123 0.88 12.49 -10.34
N ILE A 124 1.48 12.37 -9.14
CA ILE A 124 2.89 12.77 -8.90
C ILE A 124 3.82 11.90 -9.76
N ILE A 125 3.60 10.59 -9.78
CA ILE A 125 4.39 9.66 -10.60
C ILE A 125 4.21 9.99 -12.09
N HIS A 126 2.97 10.18 -12.55
CA HIS A 126 2.68 10.50 -13.95
C HIS A 126 3.33 11.82 -14.38
N SER A 127 3.29 12.85 -13.53
CA SER A 127 3.96 14.14 -13.79
C SER A 127 5.47 13.96 -14.00
N TYR A 128 6.13 13.14 -13.17
CA TYR A 128 7.55 12.85 -13.35
C TYR A 128 7.83 12.07 -14.65
N LEU A 129 7.04 11.01 -14.90
CA LEU A 129 7.23 10.14 -16.06
C LEU A 129 6.99 10.89 -17.38
N THR A 130 5.99 11.77 -17.45
CA THR A 130 5.71 12.57 -18.65
C THR A 130 6.82 13.59 -18.96
N GLN A 131 7.49 14.12 -17.94
CA GLN A 131 8.63 15.01 -18.11
C GLN A 131 9.92 14.27 -18.47
N SER A 132 10.06 13.02 -17.99
CA SER A 132 11.33 12.28 -18.04
C SER A 132 11.38 11.23 -19.15
N ILE A 133 10.23 10.74 -19.63
CA ILE A 133 10.15 9.76 -20.71
C ILE A 133 9.94 10.48 -22.04
N PRO A 134 10.89 10.40 -22.99
CA PRO A 134 10.72 10.93 -24.33
C PRO A 134 9.83 9.99 -25.16
N PHE A 135 8.53 9.89 -24.82
CA PHE A 135 7.55 8.99 -25.45
C PHE A 135 7.55 9.07 -26.99
N TYR A 136 7.83 10.26 -27.55
CA TYR A 136 7.94 10.48 -28.99
C TYR A 136 8.96 9.56 -29.68
N GLN A 137 10.00 9.12 -28.98
CA GLN A 137 11.04 8.22 -29.51
C GLN A 137 10.49 6.82 -29.83
N TYR A 138 9.48 6.38 -29.08
CA TYR A 138 8.85 5.07 -29.24
C TYR A 138 7.60 5.10 -30.12
N MET A 139 7.02 6.28 -30.39
CA MET A 139 5.73 6.41 -31.08
C MET A 139 5.68 5.78 -32.46
N HIS A 140 6.76 5.87 -33.24
CA HIS A 140 6.79 5.25 -34.57
C HIS A 140 6.76 3.72 -34.49
N ARG A 141 7.49 3.12 -33.52
CA ARG A 141 7.52 1.67 -33.27
C ARG A 141 6.18 1.17 -32.76
N ILE A 142 5.55 1.91 -31.85
CA ILE A 142 4.22 1.59 -31.33
C ILE A 142 3.19 1.62 -32.45
N LYS A 143 3.17 2.69 -33.27
CA LYS A 143 2.26 2.81 -34.42
C LYS A 143 2.44 1.67 -35.44
N ALA A 144 3.68 1.26 -35.68
CA ALA A 144 3.98 0.16 -36.59
C ALA A 144 3.59 -1.22 -36.04
N SER A 145 3.40 -1.33 -34.71
CA SER A 145 3.19 -2.60 -34.02
C SER A 145 1.80 -2.72 -33.38
N VAL A 146 0.87 -1.81 -33.68
CA VAL A 146 -0.47 -1.75 -33.03
C VAL A 146 -1.25 -3.07 -33.11
N SER A 147 -1.03 -3.89 -34.14
CA SER A 147 -1.68 -5.20 -34.31
C SER A 147 -0.91 -6.38 -33.70
N ASP A 148 0.25 -6.14 -33.08
CA ASP A 148 1.16 -7.17 -32.58
C ASP A 148 1.43 -6.94 -31.08
N GLU A 149 0.60 -7.56 -30.24
CA GLU A 149 0.66 -7.40 -28.79
C GLU A 149 2.03 -7.82 -28.22
N ALA A 150 2.67 -8.84 -28.77
CA ALA A 150 3.98 -9.31 -28.31
C ALA A 150 5.05 -8.24 -28.54
N LYS A 151 5.08 -7.62 -29.72
CA LYS A 151 5.98 -6.48 -30.00
C LYS A 151 5.65 -5.25 -29.17
N LEU A 152 4.38 -4.98 -28.90
CA LEU A 152 4.00 -3.89 -28.00
C LEU A 152 4.54 -4.13 -26.59
N LYS A 153 4.45 -5.36 -26.06
CA LYS A 153 5.03 -5.73 -24.76
C LYS A 153 6.54 -5.52 -24.74
N GLU A 154 7.23 -5.90 -25.80
CA GLU A 154 8.68 -5.65 -25.95
C GLU A 154 9.00 -4.15 -25.93
N ILE A 155 8.31 -3.34 -26.76
CA ILE A 155 8.54 -1.90 -26.85
C ILE A 155 8.26 -1.19 -25.51
N PHE A 156 7.14 -1.51 -24.86
CA PHE A 156 6.79 -0.92 -23.56
C PHE A 156 7.73 -1.42 -22.44
N GLY A 157 8.20 -2.67 -22.52
CA GLY A 157 9.21 -3.21 -21.62
C GLY A 157 10.55 -2.50 -21.75
N GLU A 158 11.05 -2.30 -22.97
CA GLU A 158 12.26 -1.50 -23.21
C GLU A 158 12.12 -0.07 -22.68
N MET A 159 10.97 0.56 -22.92
CA MET A 159 10.69 1.91 -22.43
C MET A 159 10.67 1.97 -20.90
N PHE A 160 10.09 0.95 -20.26
CA PHE A 160 10.13 0.79 -18.81
C PHE A 160 11.58 0.65 -18.33
N ASP A 161 12.34 -0.30 -18.87
CA ASP A 161 13.70 -0.60 -18.42
C ASP A 161 14.63 0.61 -18.61
N ALA A 162 14.50 1.31 -19.74
CA ALA A 162 15.34 2.45 -20.09
C ALA A 162 15.07 3.72 -19.27
N HIS A 163 13.82 3.94 -18.82
CA HIS A 163 13.44 5.23 -18.22
C HIS A 163 12.86 5.13 -16.81
N ILE A 164 12.21 4.01 -16.47
CA ILE A 164 11.59 3.78 -15.16
C ILE A 164 12.51 2.91 -14.32
N GLY A 165 12.86 1.72 -14.81
CA GLY A 165 13.72 0.76 -14.10
C GLY A 165 15.11 1.32 -13.79
N SER A 166 15.75 1.95 -14.78
CA SER A 166 17.09 2.56 -14.63
C SER A 166 17.13 3.77 -13.67
N ASN A 167 16.01 4.46 -13.48
CA ASN A 167 15.91 5.69 -12.68
C ASN A 167 15.08 5.51 -11.41
N ILE A 168 14.80 4.26 -10.99
CA ILE A 168 13.85 3.98 -9.92
C ILE A 168 14.22 4.72 -8.63
N GLY A 169 15.51 4.79 -8.27
CA GLY A 169 15.97 5.55 -7.11
C GLY A 169 15.72 7.05 -7.22
N THR A 170 15.92 7.64 -8.40
CA THR A 170 15.64 9.07 -8.64
C THR A 170 14.14 9.37 -8.63
N LEU A 171 13.32 8.47 -9.17
CA LEU A 171 11.88 8.56 -9.12
C LEU A 171 11.38 8.45 -7.67
N THR A 172 11.89 7.49 -6.90
CA THR A 172 11.62 7.40 -5.45
C THR A 172 11.97 8.72 -4.76
N SER A 173 13.19 9.24 -4.94
CA SER A 173 13.60 10.53 -4.36
C SER A 173 12.70 11.71 -4.78
N HIS A 174 12.21 11.71 -6.02
CA HIS A 174 11.28 12.74 -6.49
C HIS A 174 9.94 12.65 -5.77
N ILE A 175 9.37 11.45 -5.66
CA ILE A 175 8.08 11.29 -4.98
C ILE A 175 8.21 11.66 -3.48
N GLU A 176 9.37 11.51 -2.83
CA GLU A 176 9.48 11.85 -1.39
C GLU A 176 9.48 13.35 -1.22
N ARG A 177 10.19 14.01 -2.12
CA ARG A 177 10.27 15.46 -2.13
C ARG A 177 8.95 16.13 -2.48
N GLU A 178 8.20 15.59 -3.43
CA GLU A 178 6.90 16.17 -3.80
C GLU A 178 5.81 15.74 -2.80
N GLY A 179 5.79 14.48 -2.37
CA GLY A 179 4.81 13.97 -1.42
C GLY A 179 4.96 14.54 -0.01
N SER A 180 6.18 14.91 0.41
CA SER A 180 6.40 15.65 1.68
C SER A 180 5.84 17.07 1.67
N LYS A 181 5.55 17.63 0.50
CA LYS A 181 4.96 18.96 0.34
C LYS A 181 3.49 18.91 -0.07
N ASP A 182 2.99 17.73 -0.43
CA ASP A 182 1.64 17.55 -0.92
C ASP A 182 0.65 17.49 0.25
N GLU A 183 -0.28 18.44 0.30
CA GLU A 183 -1.21 18.60 1.41
C GLU A 183 -2.13 17.39 1.59
N VAL A 184 -2.52 16.71 0.50
CA VAL A 184 -3.38 15.51 0.59
C VAL A 184 -2.62 14.37 1.26
N ILE A 185 -1.36 14.17 0.85
CA ILE A 185 -0.50 13.13 1.43
C ILE A 185 -0.17 13.47 2.89
N GLN A 186 0.19 14.72 3.19
CA GLN A 186 0.49 15.15 4.55
C GLN A 186 -0.73 15.06 5.47
N ASN A 187 -1.93 15.33 4.98
CA ASN A 187 -3.15 15.17 5.77
C ASN A 187 -3.46 13.69 6.01
N TYR A 188 -3.33 12.83 4.99
CA TYR A 188 -3.47 11.39 5.18
C TYR A 188 -2.51 10.85 6.27
N VAL A 189 -1.23 11.22 6.17
CA VAL A 189 -0.22 10.79 7.15
C VAL A 189 -0.58 11.24 8.55
N ARG A 190 -0.92 12.52 8.72
CA ARG A 190 -1.20 13.12 10.02
C ARG A 190 -2.47 12.56 10.67
N GLU A 191 -3.49 12.29 9.86
CA GLU A 191 -4.80 11.85 10.36
C GLU A 191 -4.89 10.33 10.56
N PHE A 192 -4.10 9.55 9.81
CA PHE A 192 -4.24 8.08 9.80
C PHE A 192 -2.98 7.35 10.28
N GLU A 193 -1.83 7.64 9.67
CA GLU A 193 -0.59 6.89 9.90
C GLU A 193 0.09 7.28 11.22
N VAL A 194 0.17 8.58 11.52
CA VAL A 194 0.78 9.06 12.77
C VAL A 194 0.05 8.51 14.00
N PRO A 195 -1.30 8.55 14.08
CA PRO A 195 -2.01 7.92 15.19
C PRO A 195 -1.78 6.41 15.29
N ALA A 196 -1.58 5.71 14.17
CA ALA A 196 -1.24 4.28 14.17
C ALA A 196 0.15 4.04 14.76
N ILE A 197 1.15 4.85 14.41
CA ILE A 197 2.50 4.79 15.01
C ILE A 197 2.49 5.17 16.49
N GLU A 198 1.75 6.21 16.86
CA GLU A 198 1.61 6.59 18.27
C GLU A 198 1.03 5.44 19.10
N PHE A 199 0.07 4.73 18.54
CA PHE A 199 -0.51 3.53 19.15
C PHE A 199 0.47 2.35 19.18
N GLU A 200 1.24 2.09 18.11
CA GLU A 200 2.34 1.13 18.14
C GLU A 200 3.28 1.45 19.32
N ASN A 201 3.81 2.68 19.38
CA ASN A 201 4.77 3.09 20.41
C ASN A 201 4.19 2.97 21.83
N LEU A 202 2.88 3.16 21.99
CA LEU A 202 2.19 2.99 23.26
C LEU A 202 2.16 1.52 23.69
N ILE A 203 1.79 0.60 22.80
CA ILE A 203 1.73 -0.85 23.11
C ILE A 203 3.12 -1.47 23.21
N MET A 204 4.05 -1.05 22.36
CA MET A 204 5.39 -1.64 22.25
C MET A 204 6.25 -1.39 23.49
N LYS A 205 5.88 -0.43 24.35
CA LYS A 205 6.44 -0.25 25.69
C LYS A 205 6.33 -1.50 26.56
N TYR A 206 5.27 -2.30 26.39
CA TYR A 206 5.09 -3.56 27.11
C TYR A 206 6.01 -4.69 26.61
N ASN A 207 6.61 -4.54 25.41
CA ASN A 207 7.57 -5.50 24.85
C ASN A 207 9.03 -5.02 24.92
N ASN A 208 9.30 -3.84 25.50
CA ASN A 208 10.61 -3.17 25.47
C ASN A 208 11.18 -2.95 24.06
N GLU A 209 10.32 -2.79 23.07
CA GLU A 209 10.76 -2.43 21.73
C GLU A 209 11.02 -0.91 21.61
N PRO A 210 12.01 -0.49 20.80
CA PRO A 210 12.29 0.92 20.57
C PRO A 210 11.11 1.65 19.89
N GLU A 211 11.01 2.96 20.14
CA GLU A 211 9.97 3.79 19.54
C GLU A 211 10.28 4.08 18.06
N ARG A 212 9.26 3.95 17.22
CA ARG A 212 9.27 4.39 15.83
C ARG A 212 9.08 5.91 15.77
N SER A 213 9.69 6.56 14.78
CA SER A 213 9.47 8.00 14.57
C SER A 213 8.04 8.27 14.10
N THR A 214 7.40 9.31 14.63
CA THR A 214 6.11 9.83 14.14
C THR A 214 6.28 10.92 13.07
N ASP A 215 7.51 11.34 12.79
CA ASP A 215 7.80 12.29 11.71
C ASP A 215 7.70 11.60 10.34
N TYR A 216 6.98 12.21 9.40
CA TYR A 216 6.66 11.60 8.10
C TYR A 216 7.89 11.06 7.34
N LEU A 217 8.96 11.85 7.27
CA LEU A 217 10.18 11.48 6.54
C LEU A 217 11.02 10.43 7.30
N ASN A 218 10.95 10.43 8.62
CA ASN A 218 11.76 9.59 9.48
C ASN A 218 11.02 8.35 10.00
N SER A 219 9.71 8.24 9.76
CA SER A 219 8.86 7.11 10.18
C SER A 219 8.91 5.91 9.23
N GLY A 220 9.39 6.11 8.00
CA GLY A 220 9.29 5.12 6.93
C GLY A 220 7.87 4.93 6.37
N ILE A 221 6.87 5.69 6.85
CA ILE A 221 5.50 5.71 6.29
C ILE A 221 5.55 5.99 4.80
N TYR A 222 6.33 7.01 4.43
CA TYR A 222 6.53 7.38 3.04
C TYR A 222 7.00 6.20 2.17
N GLU A 223 8.02 5.46 2.62
CA GLU A 223 8.58 4.33 1.89
C GLU A 223 7.57 3.18 1.76
N GLN A 224 6.69 2.99 2.74
CA GLN A 224 5.61 1.99 2.68
C GLN A 224 4.45 2.42 1.77
N LEU A 225 3.97 3.66 1.89
CA LEU A 225 2.91 4.19 1.01
C LEU A 225 3.36 4.20 -0.44
N LEU A 226 4.63 4.57 -0.67
CA LEU A 226 5.27 4.35 -1.95
C LEU A 226 5.30 2.89 -2.34
N ASN A 227 5.88 2.00 -1.53
CA ASN A 227 6.09 0.64 -2.00
C ASN A 227 4.75 -0.05 -2.31
N ASN A 228 3.69 0.21 -1.56
CA ASN A 228 2.39 -0.41 -1.83
C ASN A 228 1.71 0.13 -3.11
N GLU A 229 1.76 1.44 -3.38
CA GLU A 229 1.10 2.05 -4.53
C GLU A 229 2.02 2.21 -5.76
N ALA A 230 3.31 2.47 -5.53
CA ALA A 230 4.34 2.45 -6.55
C ALA A 230 4.68 1.02 -6.98
N VAL A 231 4.47 -0.05 -6.21
CA VAL A 231 4.51 -1.41 -6.79
C VAL A 231 3.43 -1.56 -7.86
N ASN A 232 2.24 -0.97 -7.72
CA ASN A 232 1.23 -1.05 -8.79
C ASN A 232 1.63 -0.26 -10.05
N ILE A 233 2.49 0.76 -9.94
CA ILE A 233 2.81 1.69 -11.05
C ILE A 233 4.22 1.47 -11.62
N LEU A 234 5.16 1.06 -10.78
CA LEU A 234 6.56 0.73 -11.07
C LEU A 234 6.78 -0.77 -11.23
N ASN A 235 5.75 -1.61 -11.08
CA ASN A 235 5.84 -2.98 -11.55
C ASN A 235 5.80 -2.96 -13.08
N ARG A 236 6.86 -3.50 -13.68
CA ARG A 236 7.07 -3.59 -15.11
C ARG A 236 5.88 -4.20 -15.84
N ASP A 237 5.33 -5.29 -15.33
CA ASP A 237 4.25 -6.02 -15.98
C ASP A 237 2.93 -5.24 -15.90
N VAL A 238 2.62 -4.65 -14.73
CA VAL A 238 1.43 -3.80 -14.56
C VAL A 238 1.51 -2.57 -15.46
N PHE A 239 2.69 -1.95 -15.56
CA PHE A 239 2.94 -0.84 -16.47
C PHE A 239 2.69 -1.21 -17.94
N ILE A 240 3.28 -2.34 -18.40
CA ILE A 240 3.13 -2.81 -19.78
C ILE A 240 1.66 -3.10 -20.09
N GLU A 241 0.96 -3.81 -19.20
CA GLU A 241 -0.46 -4.15 -19.37
C GLU A 241 -1.35 -2.89 -19.41
N GLY A 242 -1.10 -1.93 -18.52
CA GLY A 242 -1.81 -0.65 -18.49
C GLY A 242 -1.59 0.19 -19.75
N ALA A 243 -0.36 0.24 -20.25
CA ALA A 243 -0.01 1.00 -21.46
C ALA A 243 -0.67 0.40 -22.72
N ILE A 244 -0.65 -0.92 -22.87
CA ILE A 244 -1.31 -1.63 -23.99
C ILE A 244 -2.83 -1.44 -23.92
N SER A 245 -3.42 -1.59 -22.74
CA SER A 245 -4.86 -1.40 -22.53
C SER A 245 -5.31 0.02 -22.90
N SER A 246 -4.53 1.03 -22.49
CA SER A 246 -4.79 2.44 -22.80
C SER A 246 -4.65 2.75 -24.29
N LEU A 247 -3.67 2.15 -24.97
CA LEU A 247 -3.50 2.26 -26.42
C LEU A 247 -4.73 1.72 -27.17
N PHE A 248 -5.19 0.52 -26.82
CA PHE A 248 -6.35 -0.08 -27.48
C PHE A 248 -7.66 0.65 -27.15
N ALA A 249 -7.83 1.15 -25.92
CA ALA A 249 -8.97 1.99 -25.57
C ALA A 249 -9.01 3.29 -26.42
N SER A 250 -7.86 3.95 -26.58
CA SER A 250 -7.71 5.16 -27.40
C SER A 250 -8.00 4.91 -28.89
N ILE A 251 -7.57 3.76 -29.42
CA ILE A 251 -7.88 3.36 -30.80
C ILE A 251 -9.39 3.16 -30.98
N LYS A 252 -10.05 2.44 -30.05
CA LYS A 252 -11.50 2.21 -30.09
C LYS A 252 -12.32 3.50 -30.01
N GLN A 253 -11.92 4.45 -29.15
CA GLN A 253 -12.59 5.76 -29.06
C GLN A 253 -12.42 6.58 -30.34
N ASN A 254 -11.23 6.53 -30.96
CA ASN A 254 -10.95 7.22 -32.22
C ASN A 254 -11.60 6.57 -33.46
N SER A 255 -11.90 5.27 -33.42
CA SER A 255 -12.71 4.63 -34.46
C SER A 255 -14.20 4.93 -34.30
N ALA A 256 -14.73 4.90 -33.07
CA ALA A 256 -16.14 5.20 -32.80
C ALA A 256 -16.53 6.66 -33.12
N SER A 257 -15.60 7.60 -32.95
CA SER A 257 -15.79 9.02 -33.30
C SER A 257 -15.74 9.28 -34.82
N LYS A 258 -15.07 8.42 -35.61
CA LYS A 258 -15.08 8.48 -37.07
C LYS A 258 -16.36 7.93 -37.69
N ASP A 259 -16.93 6.86 -37.11
CA ASP A 259 -18.19 6.27 -37.61
C ASP A 259 -19.42 7.17 -37.37
N ASN A 260 -19.40 7.99 -36.30
CA ASN A 260 -20.43 9.00 -36.04
C ASN A 260 -20.32 10.25 -36.95
N PHE A 261 -19.20 10.43 -37.65
CA PHE A 261 -19.00 11.54 -38.60
C PHE A 261 -19.39 11.16 -40.03
N ASN A 262 -19.38 9.86 -40.37
CA ASN A 262 -19.78 9.33 -41.67
C ASN A 262 -21.24 8.83 -41.73
N SER A 263 -21.99 8.92 -40.63
CA SER A 263 -23.40 8.51 -40.53
C SER A 263 -24.39 9.69 -40.44
N LYS A 264 -23.94 10.92 -40.72
CA LYS A 264 -24.78 12.11 -40.87
C LYS A 264 -24.80 12.61 -42.31
#